data_AF-A0A2M7S9H2-F1
#
_entry.id   AF-A0A2M7S9H2-F1
#
_cell.length_a   1.000
_cell.length_b   1.000
_cell.length_c   1.000
_cell.angle_alpha   90.00
_cell.angle_beta   90.00
_cell.angle_gamma   90.00
#
_symmetry.space_group_name_H-M   'P 1'
#
loop_
_entity.id
_entity.type
_entity.pdbx_description
1 polymer ?
#
loop_
_entity_poly.entity_id
_entity_poly.type
_entity_poly.pdbx_seq_one_letter_code
_entity_poly.pdbx_strand_id
1 'polypeptide(L)'
;MDIKAQIKFANTSNRKVKRVIDLVRGKGLDESINAVRFTPFSASKLVFSVLNSALANAKHSNLNPAKLYIKEIYATQGPTTKRFRAGSRGTAKPVRHKTSHLTVTVTERGGA
;
A
#
# COMPACT_ATOMS: atom_id res chain seq x y z
N MET A 1 -11.22 -7.30 -16.54
CA MET A 1 -10.44 -6.08 -16.81
C MET A 1 -9.66 -5.74 -15.56
N ASP A 2 -8.35 -5.47 -15.67
CA ASP A 2 -7.50 -5.20 -14.52
C ASP A 2 -7.33 -3.68 -14.32
N ILE A 3 -7.53 -3.21 -13.09
CA ILE A 3 -7.40 -1.80 -12.72
C ILE A 3 -6.25 -1.64 -11.73
N LYS A 4 -5.39 -0.68 -12.03
CA LYS A 4 -4.19 -0.40 -11.23
C LYS A 4 -4.36 0.91 -10.46
N ALA A 5 -3.94 0.90 -9.20
CA ALA A 5 -3.72 2.09 -8.40
C ALA A 5 -2.32 2.04 -7.78
N GLN A 6 -1.65 3.20 -7.73
CA GLN A 6 -0.28 3.27 -7.22
C GLN A 6 -0.03 4.55 -6.45
N ILE A 7 0.74 4.46 -5.37
CA ILE A 7 1.38 5.60 -4.72
C ILE A 7 2.88 5.46 -4.88
N LYS A 8 3.53 6.53 -5.33
CA LYS A 8 4.98 6.60 -5.46
C LYS A 8 5.58 7.50 -4.39
N PHE A 9 6.79 7.16 -3.95
CA PHE A 9 7.58 7.95 -3.00
C PHE A 9 6.89 8.16 -1.64
N ALA A 10 6.11 7.17 -1.17
CA ALA A 10 5.53 7.22 0.16
C ALA A 10 6.65 7.23 1.21
N ASN A 11 6.63 8.20 2.13
CA ASN A 11 7.65 8.35 3.18
C ASN A 11 7.43 7.34 4.32
N THR A 12 7.45 6.06 3.99
CA THR A 12 7.30 4.94 4.90
C THR A 12 8.13 3.77 4.39
N SER A 13 8.74 3.02 5.32
CA SER A 13 9.52 1.84 4.95
C SER A 13 8.62 0.74 4.41
N ASN A 14 9.05 0.14 3.29
CA ASN A 14 8.40 -1.01 2.66
C ASN A 14 8.00 -2.12 3.67
N ARG A 15 8.87 -2.45 4.64
CA ARG A 15 8.58 -3.48 5.66
C ARG A 15 7.33 -3.18 6.50
N LYS A 16 7.10 -1.92 6.85
CA LYS A 16 5.91 -1.51 7.62
C LYS A 16 4.64 -1.62 6.78
N VAL A 17 4.73 -1.32 5.49
CA VAL A 17 3.60 -1.43 4.55
C VAL A 17 3.26 -2.89 4.27
N LYS A 18 4.27 -3.75 4.04
CA LYS A 18 4.08 -5.20 3.82
C LYS A 18 3.24 -5.87 4.91
N ARG A 19 3.51 -5.56 6.18
CA ARG A 19 2.72 -6.06 7.32
C ARG A 19 1.22 -5.81 7.17
N VAL A 20 0.82 -4.66 6.62
CA VAL A 20 -0.59 -4.32 6.40
C VAL A 20 -1.13 -4.98 5.14
N ILE A 21 -0.34 -4.96 4.05
CA ILE A 21 -0.71 -5.54 2.76
C ILE A 21 -1.02 -7.04 2.88
N ASP A 22 -0.24 -7.76 3.67
CA ASP A 22 -0.41 -9.20 3.83
C ASP A 22 -1.78 -9.56 4.46
N LEU A 23 -2.43 -8.64 5.19
CA LEU A 23 -3.77 -8.84 5.77
C LEU A 23 -4.91 -8.77 4.74
N VAL A 24 -4.68 -8.10 3.61
CA VAL A 24 -5.70 -7.81 2.59
C VAL A 24 -5.45 -8.50 1.25
N ARG A 25 -4.34 -9.24 1.12
CA ARG A 25 -4.01 -9.96 -0.11
C ARG A 25 -5.09 -11.00 -0.42
N GLY A 26 -5.66 -10.95 -1.63
CA GLY A 26 -6.67 -11.89 -2.11
C GLY A 26 -8.09 -11.69 -1.56
N LYS A 27 -8.33 -10.67 -0.72
CA LYS A 27 -9.65 -10.36 -0.17
C LYS A 27 -10.49 -9.50 -1.13
N GLY A 28 -11.78 -9.41 -0.84
CA GLY A 28 -12.70 -8.49 -1.51
C GLY A 28 -12.28 -7.03 -1.28
N LEU A 29 -12.57 -6.16 -2.23
CA LEU A 29 -12.17 -4.75 -2.14
C LEU A 29 -12.83 -4.05 -0.93
N ASP A 30 -14.14 -4.20 -0.77
CA ASP A 30 -14.89 -3.56 0.33
C ASP A 30 -14.49 -4.11 1.71
N GLU A 31 -14.29 -5.43 1.80
CA GLU A 31 -13.77 -6.08 3.01
C GLU A 31 -12.39 -5.52 3.40
N SER A 32 -11.52 -5.35 2.41
CA SER A 32 -10.16 -4.84 2.61
C SER A 32 -10.15 -3.39 3.08
N ILE A 33 -11.03 -2.54 2.55
CA ILE A 33 -11.17 -1.14 2.97
C ILE A 33 -11.56 -1.08 4.45
N ASN A 34 -12.54 -1.87 4.87
CA ASN A 34 -13.00 -1.94 6.26
C ASN A 34 -11.91 -2.49 7.18
N ALA A 35 -11.24 -3.59 6.79
CA ALA A 35 -10.17 -4.18 7.58
C ALA A 35 -9.03 -3.18 7.83
N VAL A 36 -8.57 -2.48 6.79
CA VAL A 36 -7.46 -1.52 6.90
C VAL A 36 -7.86 -0.29 7.71
N ARG A 37 -9.13 0.16 7.64
CA ARG A 37 -9.61 1.34 8.37
C ARG A 37 -9.44 1.21 9.88
N PHE A 38 -9.64 0.02 10.44
CA PHE A 38 -9.57 -0.24 11.89
C PHE A 38 -8.23 -0.86 12.32
N THR A 39 -7.31 -1.08 11.40
CA THR A 39 -6.01 -1.67 11.71
C THR A 39 -5.08 -0.62 12.36
N PRO A 40 -4.46 -0.89 13.53
CA PRO A 40 -3.73 0.11 14.33
C PRO A 40 -2.36 0.52 13.76
N PHE A 41 -1.95 0.00 12.61
CA PHE A 41 -0.64 0.30 12.03
C PHE A 41 -0.60 1.69 11.37
N SER A 42 0.52 2.40 11.50
CA SER A 42 0.70 3.72 10.85
C SER A 42 0.61 3.64 9.31
N ALA A 43 1.00 2.50 8.74
CA ALA A 43 0.94 2.26 7.30
C ALA A 43 -0.49 2.02 6.79
N SER A 44 -1.47 1.77 7.67
CA SER A 44 -2.87 1.57 7.29
C SER A 44 -3.44 2.77 6.55
N LYS A 45 -3.10 3.99 6.97
CA LYS A 45 -3.57 5.23 6.31
C LYS A 45 -3.14 5.30 4.84
N LEU A 46 -1.89 4.88 4.54
CA LEU A 46 -1.38 4.84 3.17
C LEU A 46 -2.08 3.78 2.34
N VAL A 47 -2.24 2.57 2.87
CA VAL A 47 -2.92 1.47 2.16
C VAL A 47 -4.40 1.83 1.91
N PHE A 48 -5.09 2.40 2.89
CA PHE A 48 -6.47 2.86 2.78
C PHE A 48 -6.64 3.87 1.64
N SER A 49 -5.73 4.84 1.53
CA SER A 49 -5.75 5.82 0.44
C SER A 49 -5.61 5.17 -0.94
N VAL A 50 -4.75 4.15 -1.09
CA VAL A 50 -4.60 3.42 -2.37
C VAL A 50 -5.84 2.60 -2.70
N LEU A 51 -6.41 1.90 -1.71
CA LEU A 51 -7.62 1.11 -1.92
C LEU A 51 -8.82 1.97 -2.32
N ASN A 52 -8.98 3.15 -1.71
CA ASN A 52 -10.00 4.10 -2.12
C ASN A 52 -9.76 4.65 -3.54
N SER A 53 -8.50 4.88 -3.92
CA SER A 53 -8.16 5.27 -5.28
C SER A 53 -8.48 4.15 -6.28
N ALA A 54 -8.22 2.88 -5.92
CA ALA A 54 -8.57 1.74 -6.75
C ALA A 54 -10.10 1.61 -6.92
N LEU A 55 -10.87 1.81 -5.85
CA LEU A 55 -12.33 1.85 -5.89
C LEU A 55 -12.85 2.96 -6.79
N ALA A 56 -12.27 4.17 -6.70
CA ALA A 56 -12.64 5.30 -7.54
C ALA A 56 -12.34 5.02 -9.02
N ASN A 57 -11.16 4.47 -9.33
CA ASN A 57 -10.79 4.08 -10.69
C ASN A 57 -11.74 3.01 -11.24
N ALA A 58 -12.13 2.04 -10.41
CA ALA A 58 -13.07 1.00 -10.81
C ALA A 58 -14.49 1.52 -11.09
N LYS A 59 -14.97 2.45 -10.27
CA LYS A 59 -16.23 3.15 -10.53
C LYS A 59 -16.19 3.94 -11.84
N HIS A 60 -15.07 4.63 -12.10
CA HIS A 60 -14.88 5.37 -13.35
C HIS A 60 -14.86 4.44 -14.58
N SER A 61 -14.36 3.22 -14.44
CA SER A 61 -14.38 2.18 -15.48
C SER A 61 -15.67 1.35 -15.51
N ASN A 62 -16.75 1.78 -14.85
CA ASN A 62 -18.06 1.11 -14.80
C ASN A 62 -18.03 -0.36 -14.30
N LEU A 63 -17.05 -0.73 -13.47
CA LEU A 63 -17.02 -2.05 -12.84
C LEU A 63 -17.87 -2.06 -11.56
N ASN A 64 -18.53 -3.19 -11.29
CA ASN A 64 -19.32 -3.35 -10.08
C ASN A 64 -18.39 -3.52 -8.85
N PRO A 65 -18.39 -2.59 -7.87
CA PRO A 65 -17.48 -2.65 -6.73
C PRO A 65 -17.65 -3.90 -5.87
N ALA A 66 -18.87 -4.44 -5.78
CA ALA A 66 -19.16 -5.62 -4.96
C ALA A 66 -18.51 -6.92 -5.48
N LYS A 67 -18.14 -6.95 -6.78
CA LYS A 67 -17.49 -8.11 -7.41
C LYS A 67 -15.97 -7.97 -7.50
N LEU A 68 -15.41 -6.86 -7.03
CA LEU A 68 -13.98 -6.58 -7.12
C LEU A 68 -13.20 -7.26 -5.99
N TYR A 69 -12.06 -7.83 -6.35
CA TYR A 69 -11.10 -8.36 -5.39
C TYR A 69 -9.67 -7.92 -5.72
N ILE A 70 -8.82 -7.95 -4.70
CA ILE A 70 -7.41 -7.60 -4.84
C ILE A 70 -6.68 -8.77 -5.48
N LYS A 71 -6.37 -8.66 -6.78
CA LYS A 71 -5.59 -9.65 -7.54
C LYS A 71 -4.14 -9.65 -7.06
N GLU A 72 -3.53 -8.47 -7.03
CA GLU A 72 -2.14 -8.31 -6.60
C GLU A 72 -1.98 -7.05 -5.76
N ILE A 73 -1.18 -7.16 -4.71
CA ILE A 73 -0.79 -6.01 -3.90
C ILE A 73 0.62 -6.22 -3.39
N TYR A 74 1.48 -5.24 -3.68
CA TYR A 74 2.88 -5.29 -3.29
C TYR A 74 3.44 -3.90 -3.03
N ALA A 75 4.45 -3.87 -2.16
CA ALA A 75 5.24 -2.70 -1.89
C ALA A 75 6.71 -2.95 -2.29
N THR A 76 7.26 -2.02 -3.07
CA THR A 76 8.68 -1.99 -3.44
C THR A 76 9.39 -0.88 -2.68
N GLN A 77 10.72 -1.00 -2.57
CA GLN A 77 11.53 0.03 -1.94
C GLN A 77 11.77 1.17 -2.93
N GLY A 78 11.53 2.40 -2.49
CA GLY A 78 11.84 3.61 -3.25
C GLY A 78 13.22 4.20 -2.89
N PRO A 79 13.54 5.40 -3.40
CA PRO A 79 14.78 6.08 -3.06
C PRO A 79 14.89 6.31 -1.55
N THR A 80 16.09 6.12 -1.01
CA THR A 80 16.34 6.26 0.42
C THR A 80 17.16 7.49 0.69
N THR A 81 16.62 8.41 1.47
CA THR A 81 17.33 9.62 1.87
C THR A 81 18.33 9.26 2.97
N LYS A 82 19.60 9.55 2.71
CA LYS A 82 20.71 9.35 3.66
C LYS A 82 20.79 10.56 4.59
N ARG A 83 20.83 10.30 5.89
CA ARG A 83 21.07 11.26 6.98
C ARG A 83 22.11 10.66 7.93
N PHE A 84 22.62 11.46 8.84
CA PHE A 84 23.46 10.97 9.93
C PHE A 84 22.90 11.46 11.27
N ARG A 85 23.25 10.74 12.32
CA ARG A 85 23.06 11.16 13.71
C ARG A 85 24.42 11.15 14.38
N ALA A 86 24.70 12.20 15.15
CA ALA A 86 25.91 12.27 15.96
C ALA A 86 25.97 11.08 16.94
N GLY A 87 27.12 10.41 17.00
CA GLY A 87 27.41 9.30 17.89
C GLY A 87 28.48 9.66 18.91
N SER A 88 28.78 8.72 19.80
CA SER A 88 29.84 8.87 20.81
C SER A 88 31.23 8.99 20.16
N ARG A 89 32.15 9.69 20.83
CA ARG A 89 33.56 9.84 20.39
C ARG A 89 33.72 10.39 18.96
N GLY A 90 32.92 11.40 18.59
CA GLY A 90 33.00 12.04 17.27
C GLY A 90 32.53 11.17 16.09
N THR A 91 31.90 10.02 16.33
CA THR A 91 31.44 9.12 15.26
C THR A 91 30.12 9.58 14.63
N ALA A 92 29.91 9.31 13.34
CA ALA A 92 28.65 9.59 12.65
C ALA A 92 27.91 8.28 12.32
N LYS A 93 26.71 8.08 12.89
CA LYS A 93 25.88 6.91 12.61
C LYS A 93 24.92 7.17 11.45
N PRO A 94 24.83 6.29 10.44
CA PRO A 94 23.94 6.50 9.31
C PRO A 94 22.47 6.30 9.69
N VAL A 95 21.61 7.23 9.27
CA VAL A 95 20.14 7.14 9.36
C VAL A 95 19.58 7.09 7.95
N ARG A 96 18.72 6.12 7.69
CA ARG A 96 18.12 5.89 6.36
C ARG A 96 16.62 6.14 6.42
N HIS A 97 16.16 7.25 5.84
CA HIS A 97 14.74 7.51 5.64
C HIS A 97 14.30 6.81 4.36
N LYS A 98 13.78 5.59 4.53
CA LYS A 98 13.34 4.75 3.42
C LYS A 98 11.98 5.20 2.93
N THR A 99 11.83 5.33 1.61
CA THR A 99 10.53 5.48 0.97
C THR A 99 10.06 4.15 0.37
N SER A 100 8.79 4.09 -0.03
CA SER A 100 8.20 2.93 -0.70
C SER A 100 7.30 3.35 -1.86
N HIS A 101 7.14 2.44 -2.81
CA HIS A 101 6.10 2.51 -3.81
C HIS A 101 5.10 1.39 -3.52
N LEU A 102 3.82 1.72 -3.49
CA LEU A 102 2.73 0.78 -3.26
C LEU A 102 1.95 0.64 -4.56
N THR A 103 1.70 -0.59 -4.98
CA THR A 103 0.90 -0.90 -6.17
C THR A 103 -0.19 -1.90 -5.78
N VAL A 104 -1.41 -1.61 -6.21
CA VAL A 104 -2.58 -2.46 -6.07
C VAL A 104 -3.16 -2.69 -7.45
N THR A 105 -3.42 -3.96 -7.77
CA THR A 105 -4.16 -4.37 -8.96
C THR A 105 -5.45 -5.05 -8.49
N VAL A 106 -6.57 -4.53 -8.97
CA VAL A 106 -7.91 -5.03 -8.67
C VAL A 106 -8.50 -5.62 -9.94
N THR A 107 -9.22 -6.72 -9.82
CA THR A 107 -9.93 -7.34 -10.94
C THR A 107 -11.30 -7.83 -10.48
N GLU A 108 -12.19 -8.09 -11.44
CA GLU A 108 -13.51 -8.64 -11.14
C GLU A 108 -13.38 -10.15 -10.89
N ARG A 109 -14.04 -10.64 -9.84
CA ARG A 109 -14.13 -12.07 -9.58
C ARG A 109 -15.07 -12.66 -10.63
N GLY A 110 -14.50 -13.28 -11.66
CA GLY A 110 -15.25 -14.06 -12.62
C GLY A 110 -15.98 -15.18 -11.88
N GLY A 111 -17.27 -14.99 -11.64
CA GLY A 111 -18.16 -16.10 -11.39
C GLY A 111 -18.31 -16.86 -12.70
N ALA A 112 -18.16 -18.18 -12.64
CA ALA A 112 -18.69 -19.07 -13.67
C ALA A 112 -20.18 -18.79 -13.89
#